data_AF-A0A955SYC6-F1
#
_entry.id   AF-A0A955SYC6-F1
#
_cell.length_a   1.000
_cell.length_b   1.000
_cell.length_c   1.000
_cell.angle_alpha   90.00
_cell.angle_beta   90.00
_cell.angle_gamma   90.00
#
_symmetry.space_group_name_H-M   'P 1'
#
loop_
_entity.id
_entity.type
_entity.pdbx_description
1 polymer ?
#
loop_
_entity_poly.entity_id
_entity_poly.type
_entity_poly.pdbx_seq_one_letter_code
_entity_poly.pdbx_strand_id
1 'polypeptide(L)' 'MKISAIFGISAFLFIFHSSASRAEVTTGVWHPLDFEFTSDKEYKNPFDDPFIAKVAGPHGESLTVPGFHNGAGTWKVREM' A
#
# COMPACT_ATOMS: atom_id res chain seq x y z
N MET A 1 37.49 -67.83 -18.99
CA MET A 1 36.53 -67.54 -17.91
C MET A 1 36.63 -66.04 -17.61
N LYS A 2 35.50 -65.35 -17.59
CA LYS A 2 35.33 -63.88 -17.55
C LYS A 2 35.85 -63.26 -16.24
N ILE A 3 36.18 -61.96 -16.28
CA ILE A 3 35.97 -60.87 -15.29
C ILE A 3 36.92 -59.73 -15.72
N SER A 4 36.62 -58.44 -15.79
CA SER A 4 35.40 -57.62 -15.93
C SER A 4 35.94 -56.21 -16.23
N ALA A 5 35.21 -55.45 -17.05
CA ALA A 5 35.52 -54.07 -17.38
C ALA A 5 35.47 -53.18 -16.12
N ILE A 6 36.47 -52.33 -15.93
CA ILE A 6 36.40 -51.16 -15.05
C ILE A 6 36.64 -49.94 -15.93
N PHE A 7 35.58 -49.48 -16.58
CA PHE A 7 35.45 -48.09 -17.02
C PHE A 7 34.28 -47.52 -16.22
N GLY A 8 34.56 -47.24 -14.95
CA GLY A 8 33.59 -46.74 -14.00
C GLY A 8 33.85 -45.28 -13.68
N ILE A 9 32.92 -44.43 -14.12
CA ILE A 9 32.51 -43.19 -13.44
C ILE A 9 33.57 -42.09 -13.47
N SER A 10 33.61 -41.33 -14.56
CA SER A 10 34.09 -39.95 -14.50
C SER A 10 33.19 -39.08 -15.39
N ALA A 11 32.73 -37.97 -14.83
CA ALA A 11 31.83 -36.97 -15.43
C ALA A 11 30.33 -37.33 -15.51
N PHE A 12 29.68 -37.47 -14.36
CA PHE A 12 28.23 -37.17 -14.22
C PHE A 12 27.99 -36.34 -12.96
N LEU A 13 28.80 -35.29 -12.78
CA LEU A 13 28.70 -34.36 -11.66
C LEU A 13 28.55 -32.97 -12.27
N PHE A 14 27.61 -32.22 -11.72
CA PHE A 14 27.15 -30.90 -12.18
C PHE A 14 26.33 -31.03 -13.46
N ILE A 15 25.01 -30.86 -13.41
CA ILE A 15 24.40 -29.55 -13.22
C ILE A 15 22.98 -29.75 -12.69
N PHE A 16 22.78 -29.53 -11.39
CA PHE A 16 21.49 -29.06 -10.88
C PHE A 16 21.59 -27.53 -10.84
N HIS A 17 21.21 -26.85 -11.92
CA HIS A 17 20.98 -25.41 -11.85
C HIS A 17 19.74 -25.22 -10.96
N SER A 18 19.95 -24.77 -9.72
CA SER A 18 18.86 -24.24 -8.92
C SER A 18 18.34 -23.00 -9.63
N SER A 19 17.20 -23.13 -10.31
CA SER A 19 16.38 -21.99 -10.72
C SER A 19 15.83 -21.35 -9.44
N ALA A 20 16.62 -20.49 -8.80
CA ALA A 20 16.10 -19.63 -7.74
C ALA A 20 15.04 -18.74 -8.37
N SER A 21 13.76 -18.95 -8.06
CA SER A 21 12.73 -18.01 -8.48
C SER A 21 13.00 -16.68 -7.77
N ARG A 22 12.91 -15.59 -8.53
CA ARG A 22 13.02 -14.25 -7.95
C ARG A 22 11.83 -14.07 -7.00
N ALA A 23 12.09 -13.68 -5.76
CA ALA A 23 11.03 -13.30 -4.83
C ALA A 23 10.18 -12.20 -5.48
N GLU A 24 8.86 -12.40 -5.49
CA GLU A 24 7.92 -11.41 -5.97
C GLU A 24 7.98 -10.21 -5.03
N VAL A 25 8.41 -9.05 -5.55
CA VAL A 25 8.39 -7.80 -4.79
C VAL A 25 6.96 -7.29 -4.85
N THR A 26 6.21 -7.51 -3.77
CA THR A 26 4.87 -6.96 -3.60
C THR A 26 4.92 -5.73 -2.69
N THR A 27 4.10 -4.74 -3.01
CA THR A 27 3.92 -3.53 -2.20
C THR A 27 2.44 -3.37 -1.90
N GLY A 28 2.12 -2.93 -0.67
CA GLY A 28 0.77 -2.49 -0.36
C GLY A 28 0.42 -1.21 -1.12
N VAL A 29 -0.85 -1.06 -1.48
CA VAL A 29 -1.40 0.18 -2.03
C VAL A 29 -2.18 0.87 -0.92
N TRP A 30 -1.82 2.11 -0.63
CA TRP A 30 -2.61 2.96 0.26
C TRP A 30 -3.82 3.47 -0.50
N HIS A 31 -5.00 3.33 0.12
CA HIS A 31 -6.25 3.84 -0.42
C HIS A 31 -6.73 4.98 0.47
N PRO A 32 -7.04 6.16 -0.11
CA PRO A 32 -7.54 7.26 0.68
C PRO A 32 -8.91 6.91 1.27
N LEU A 33 -9.12 7.33 2.52
CA LEU A 33 -10.42 7.29 3.18
C LEU A 33 -11.01 8.69 3.21
N ASP A 34 -12.18 8.86 2.58
CA ASP A 34 -12.93 10.10 2.60
C ASP A 34 -13.99 10.06 3.71
N PHE A 35 -13.93 11.02 4.62
CA PHE A 35 -15.02 11.35 5.54
C PHE A 35 -15.84 12.47 4.94
N GLU A 36 -17.15 12.28 4.82
CA GLU A 36 -18.07 13.23 4.19
C GLU A 36 -19.03 13.82 5.23
N PHE A 37 -19.21 15.14 5.16
CA PHE A 37 -20.05 15.92 6.08
C PHE A 37 -20.97 16.83 5.27
N THR A 38 -22.24 16.93 5.65
CA THR A 38 -23.20 17.86 5.05
C THR A 38 -23.47 19.03 5.97
N SER A 39 -23.70 20.21 5.41
CA SER A 39 -24.00 21.44 6.13
C SER A 39 -25.21 22.13 5.53
N ASP A 40 -26.18 22.48 6.36
CA ASP A 40 -27.36 23.25 5.97
C ASP A 40 -27.10 24.77 5.99
N LYS A 41 -25.88 25.20 6.31
CA LYS A 41 -25.48 26.60 6.29
C LYS A 41 -25.35 27.08 4.86
N GLU A 42 -25.93 28.25 4.56
CA GLU A 42 -25.64 28.97 3.32
C GLU A 42 -24.29 29.70 3.44
N TYR A 43 -23.38 29.42 2.52
CA TYR A 43 -22.08 30.05 2.45
C TYR A 43 -22.04 31.02 1.26
N LYS A 44 -21.63 32.27 1.50
CA LYS A 44 -21.36 33.24 0.42
C LYS A 44 -20.25 32.74 -0.49
N ASN A 45 -19.19 32.19 0.11
CA ASN A 45 -18.13 31.45 -0.55
C ASN A 45 -17.61 30.38 0.42
N PRO A 46 -17.86 29.09 0.17
CA PRO A 46 -17.46 28.03 1.08
C PRO A 46 -15.94 27.85 1.15
N PHE A 47 -15.13 28.38 0.22
CA PHE A 47 -13.68 28.26 0.29
C PHE A 47 -13.01 29.24 1.25
N ASP A 48 -13.76 30.23 1.77
CA ASP A 48 -13.23 31.23 2.71
C ASP A 48 -13.34 30.77 4.18
N ASP A 49 -14.16 29.74 4.45
CA ASP A 49 -14.36 29.18 5.78
C ASP A 49 -13.44 27.95 5.97
N PRO A 50 -12.43 27.99 6.85
CA PRO A 50 -11.54 26.86 7.06
C PRO A 50 -12.28 25.70 7.75
N PHE A 51 -12.25 24.53 7.11
CA PHE A 51 -12.76 23.28 7.66
C PHE A 51 -11.58 22.36 8.00
N ILE A 52 -11.46 21.96 9.27
CA ILE A 52 -10.29 21.24 9.79
C ILE A 52 -10.76 20.10 10.69
N ALA A 53 -10.13 18.94 10.56
CA ALA A 53 -10.30 17.81 11.46
C ALA A 53 -9.03 17.51 12.26
N LYS A 54 -9.22 16.97 13.46
CA LYS A 54 -8.15 16.34 14.24
C LYS A 54 -8.35 14.83 14.19
N VAL A 55 -7.38 14.13 13.63
CA VAL A 55 -7.34 12.67 13.62
C VAL A 55 -6.41 12.22 14.73
N ALA A 56 -6.87 11.26 15.53
CA ALA A 56 -6.09 10.68 16.62
C ALA A 56 -5.56 9.31 16.18
N GLY A 57 -4.28 9.06 16.40
CA GLY A 57 -3.66 7.77 16.19
C GLY A 57 -3.67 6.89 17.44
N PRO A 58 -3.38 5.59 17.28
CA PRO A 58 -3.48 4.60 18.34
C PRO A 58 -2.51 4.83 19.52
N HIS A 59 -1.44 5.61 19.35
CA HIS A 59 -0.46 5.85 20.41
C HIS A 59 -0.50 7.28 20.97
N GLY A 60 -1.60 8.00 20.72
CA GLY A 60 -1.83 9.35 21.27
C GLY A 60 -1.30 10.47 20.39
N GLU A 61 -0.69 10.16 19.24
CA GLU A 61 -0.43 11.13 18.18
C GLU A 61 -1.74 11.75 17.66
N SER A 62 -1.63 13.00 17.19
CA SER A 62 -2.72 13.65 16.50
C SER A 62 -2.22 14.39 15.27
N LEU A 63 -2.97 14.25 14.18
CA LEU A 63 -2.77 14.96 12.93
C LEU A 63 -3.90 15.98 12.77
N THR A 64 -3.54 17.19 12.39
CA THR A 64 -4.51 18.22 11.98
C THR A 64 -4.58 18.20 10.46
N VAL A 65 -5.74 17.86 9.92
CA VAL A 65 -5.92 17.64 8.49
C VAL A 65 -6.95 18.64 7.94
N PRO A 66 -6.59 19.40 6.89
CA PRO A 66 -7.52 20.31 6.24
C PRO A 66 -8.56 19.50 5.47
N GLY A 67 -9.82 19.83 5.69
CA GLY A 67 -10.89 19.41 4.82
C GLY A 67 -11.10 20.41 3.67
N PHE A 68 -11.96 20.03 2.73
CA PHE A 68 -12.29 20.85 1.56
C PHE A 68 -13.78 20.76 1.25
N HIS A 69 -14.32 21.86 0.73
CA HIS A 69 -15.69 21.88 0.22
C HIS A 69 -15.78 21.10 -1.10
N ASN A 70 -16.76 20.21 -1.21
CA ASN A 70 -16.96 19.29 -2.33
C ASN A 70 -18.28 19.58 -3.10
N GLY A 71 -18.84 20.78 -2.96
CA GLY A 71 -20.08 21.18 -3.62
C GLY A 71 -21.34 20.74 -2.86
N ALA A 72 -22.50 21.30 -3.24
CA ALA A 72 -23.81 20.95 -2.68
C ALA A 72 -23.92 20.97 -1.14
N GLY A 73 -23.15 21.83 -0.46
CA GLY A 73 -23.13 21.88 1.01
C GLY A 73 -22.34 20.73 1.66
N THR A 74 -21.60 19.97 0.86
CA THR A 74 -20.80 18.83 1.30
C THR A 74 -19.35 19.23 1.51
N TRP A 75 -18.76 18.71 2.58
CA TRP A 75 -17.35 18.87 2.95
C TRP A 75 -16.69 17.52 3.12
N LYS A 76 -15.42 17.43 2.78
CA LYS A 76 -14.63 16.21 2.90
C LYS A 76 -13.36 16.39 3.70
N VAL A 77 -12.99 15.37 4.46
CA VAL A 77 -11.64 15.19 5.00
C VAL A 77 -11.10 13.90 4.41
N ARG A 78 -9.89 13.93 3.85
CA ARG A 78 -9.25 12.77 3.23
C ARG A 78 -8.02 12.38 4.02
N GLU A 79 -8.01 11.16 4.54
CA GLU A 79 -6.86 10.52 5.18
C GLU A 79 -6.24 9.49 4.23
N MET A 80 -4.93 9.24 4.36
CA MET A 80 -4.17 8.30 3.53
C MET A 80 -3.44 7.26 4.37
#